data_AF-A0A929F918-F1
#
_entry.id   AF-A0A929F918-F1
#
_cell.length_a   1.000
_cell.length_b   1.000
_cell.length_c   1.000
_cell.angle_alpha   90.00
_cell.angle_beta   90.00
_cell.angle_gamma   90.00
#
_symmetry.space_group_name_H-M   'P 1'
#
loop_
_entity.id
_entity.type
_entity.pdbx_description
1 polymer ?
#
loop_
_entity_poly.entity_id
_entity_poly.type
_entity_poly.pdbx_seq_one_letter_code
_entity_poly.pdbx_strand_id
1 'polypeptide(L)'
;MKQVKAYLLGEDIPSRAVFLYGVLREIKNHITPTNKEIFFYEVPIKEEKKASNRAFENYKDAIDEIITYLNIRTGKRYSSTAKANIELIKPRLLEYSVNDFKRLIDNKCNAWLDNPKMVTYLRPETLFSKKHFESYLNETSPEQVEDDLFNELDSYTNGDA
;
A
#
# COMPACT_ATOMS: atom_id res chain seq x y z
N MET A 1 14.39 0.56 -18.74
CA MET A 1 14.27 0.75 -20.21
C MET A 1 15.01 2.03 -20.61
N LYS A 2 15.62 2.08 -21.80
CA LYS A 2 16.33 3.27 -22.32
C LYS A 2 15.53 3.86 -23.50
N GLN A 3 15.59 5.17 -23.69
CA GLN A 3 14.99 5.83 -24.86
C GLN A 3 16.05 6.63 -25.63
N VAL A 4 15.93 6.68 -26.95
CA VAL A 4 16.77 7.52 -27.80
C VAL A 4 16.08 8.87 -27.96
N LYS A 5 16.80 9.96 -27.65
CA LYS A 5 16.30 11.33 -27.82
C LYS A 5 17.32 12.16 -28.59
N ALA A 6 16.83 13.00 -29.51
CA ALA A 6 17.64 13.94 -30.27
C ALA A 6 17.74 15.27 -29.52
N TYR A 7 18.93 15.88 -29.55
CA TYR A 7 19.21 17.20 -29.00
C TYR A 7 19.95 18.05 -30.05
N LEU A 8 19.69 19.35 -30.04
CA LEU A 8 20.41 20.34 -30.87
C LEU A 8 21.64 20.90 -30.14
N LEU A 9 22.61 21.41 -30.91
CA LEU A 9 23.80 22.04 -30.35
C LEU A 9 23.42 23.24 -29.44
N GLY A 10 23.78 23.16 -28.16
CA GLY A 10 23.50 24.17 -27.14
C GLY A 10 22.30 23.88 -26.23
N GLU A 11 21.57 22.78 -26.45
CA GLU A 11 20.54 22.32 -25.52
C GLU A 11 21.15 21.68 -24.25
N ASP A 12 20.45 21.84 -23.12
CA ASP A 12 20.86 21.22 -21.84
C ASP A 12 20.65 19.70 -21.90
N ILE A 13 21.75 18.97 -22.00
CA ILE A 13 21.76 17.51 -22.11
C ILE A 13 21.89 16.91 -20.71
N PRO A 14 21.00 15.98 -20.31
CA PRO A 14 21.08 15.34 -19.01
C PRO A 14 22.45 14.67 -18.78
N SER A 15 23.06 14.88 -17.61
CA SER A 15 24.42 14.38 -17.31
C SER A 15 24.58 12.85 -17.35
N ARG A 16 23.46 12.10 -17.40
CA ARG A 16 23.43 10.63 -17.52
C ARG A 16 23.11 10.14 -18.94
N ALA A 17 23.00 11.04 -19.91
CA ALA A 17 22.76 10.71 -21.30
C ALA A 17 24.06 10.19 -21.95
N VAL A 18 23.96 9.13 -22.75
CA VAL A 18 25.10 8.55 -23.47
C VAL A 18 24.98 8.91 -24.95
N PHE A 19 25.99 9.58 -25.50
CA PHE A 19 25.97 9.99 -26.89
C PHE A 19 26.13 8.79 -27.84
N LEU A 20 25.26 8.71 -28.85
CA LEU A 20 25.25 7.65 -29.85
C LEU A 20 25.91 8.11 -31.14
N TYR A 21 27.23 7.92 -31.25
CA TYR A 21 28.00 8.24 -32.46
C TYR A 21 27.57 7.46 -33.72
N GLY A 22 26.84 6.33 -33.57
CA GLY A 22 26.59 5.35 -34.65
C GLY A 22 25.32 5.53 -35.51
N VAL A 23 24.33 6.32 -35.08
CA VAL A 23 23.05 6.48 -35.81
C VAL A 23 23.16 7.46 -37.00
N LEU A 24 24.28 8.18 -37.09
CA LEU A 24 24.50 9.26 -38.05
C LEU A 24 24.81 8.82 -39.49
N ARG A 25 25.00 7.52 -39.77
CA ARG A 25 25.46 7.09 -41.09
C ARG A 25 24.36 6.89 -42.14
N GLU A 26 23.12 6.62 -41.73
CA GLU A 26 22.01 6.37 -42.67
C GLU A 26 21.15 7.60 -42.98
N ILE A 27 21.19 8.65 -42.15
CA ILE A 27 20.32 9.82 -42.30
C ILE A 27 20.98 10.92 -43.18
N LYS A 28 22.28 10.82 -43.48
CA LYS A 28 22.99 11.84 -44.28
C LYS A 28 22.48 12.03 -45.72
N ASN A 29 21.70 11.08 -46.25
CA ASN A 29 21.27 11.16 -47.66
C ASN A 29 19.85 11.69 -47.87
N HIS A 30 19.05 11.90 -46.82
CA HIS A 30 17.75 12.55 -46.98
C HIS A 30 17.40 13.40 -45.75
N ILE A 31 17.44 14.73 -45.95
CA ILE A 31 16.68 15.78 -45.22
C ILE A 31 17.37 16.41 -43.99
N THR A 32 17.99 17.59 -44.17
CA THR A 32 17.37 18.91 -43.90
C THR A 32 18.24 20.06 -44.46
N PRO A 33 17.65 21.18 -44.93
CA PRO A 33 18.37 22.30 -45.58
C PRO A 33 18.91 23.34 -44.58
N THR A 34 19.13 22.99 -43.31
CA THR A 34 19.60 23.94 -42.30
C THR A 34 20.73 23.30 -41.52
N ASN A 35 21.88 23.99 -41.48
CA ASN A 35 23.19 23.55 -40.99
C ASN A 35 23.24 23.34 -39.45
N LYS A 36 22.27 22.64 -38.86
CA LYS A 36 22.20 22.35 -37.42
C LYS A 36 22.57 20.89 -37.18
N GLU A 37 23.67 20.65 -36.48
CA GLU A 37 24.08 19.31 -36.07
C GLU A 37 23.08 18.73 -35.06
N ILE A 38 22.48 17.58 -35.41
CA ILE A 38 21.56 16.83 -34.54
C ILE A 38 22.35 15.72 -33.87
N PHE A 39 22.28 15.66 -32.54
CA PHE A 39 22.99 14.69 -31.72
C PHE A 39 22.00 13.74 -31.06
N PHE A 40 22.14 12.43 -31.26
CA PHE A 40 21.30 11.41 -30.65
C PHE A 40 21.91 10.88 -29.35
N TYR A 41 21.12 10.78 -28.30
CA TYR A 41 21.56 10.27 -27.00
C TYR A 41 20.64 9.15 -26.50
N GLU A 42 21.21 8.10 -25.91
CA GLU A 42 20.47 7.20 -25.03
C GLU A 42 20.29 7.88 -23.68
N VAL A 43 19.03 8.10 -23.30
CA VAL A 43 18.68 8.66 -22.00
C VAL A 43 18.03 7.55 -21.16
N PRO A 44 18.48 7.33 -19.91
CA PRO A 44 17.79 6.42 -19.00
C PRO A 44 16.40 6.97 -18.69
N ILE A 45 15.37 6.16 -18.86
CA ILE A 45 14.01 6.54 -18.51
C ILE A 45 13.94 6.63 -16.99
N LYS A 46 13.74 7.84 -16.46
CA LYS A 46 13.43 8.05 -15.04
C LYS A 46 12.02 7.48 -14.84
N GLU A 47 11.87 6.42 -14.05
CA GLU A 47 10.54 5.93 -13.66
C GLU A 47 9.81 7.03 -12.88
N GLU A 48 8.96 7.79 -13.55
CA GLU A 48 8.03 8.69 -12.88
C GLU A 48 6.85 7.87 -12.32
N LYS A 49 6.94 7.48 -11.04
CA LYS A 49 5.80 6.95 -10.28
C LYS A 49 4.79 8.07 -9.99
N LYS A 50 4.00 8.49 -10.99
CA LYS A 50 2.96 9.51 -10.82
C LYS A 50 1.55 8.95 -10.52
N ALA A 51 1.33 7.64 -10.65
CA ALA A 51 0.06 7.01 -10.26
C ALA A 51 -0.05 6.71 -8.75
N SER A 52 1.05 6.71 -7.99
CA SER A 52 1.04 6.27 -6.59
C SER A 52 0.50 7.28 -5.59
N ASN A 53 0.44 8.57 -5.92
CA ASN A 53 0.10 9.61 -4.94
C ASN A 53 -1.40 9.71 -4.65
N ARG A 54 -2.30 9.51 -5.63
CA ARG A 54 -3.76 9.53 -5.37
C ARG A 54 -4.25 8.35 -4.54
N ALA A 55 -3.71 7.16 -4.82
CA ALA A 55 -4.05 5.97 -4.04
C ALA A 55 -3.49 6.07 -2.60
N PHE A 56 -2.34 6.70 -2.39
CA PHE A 56 -1.73 6.83 -1.07
C PHE A 56 -2.50 7.76 -0.12
N GLU A 57 -2.98 8.90 -0.62
CA GLU A 57 -3.89 9.79 0.14
C GLU A 57 -5.15 9.02 0.58
N ASN A 58 -5.69 8.17 -0.29
CA ASN A 58 -6.90 7.40 -0.02
C ASN A 58 -6.78 6.34 1.09
N TYR A 59 -5.56 5.89 1.41
CA TYR A 59 -5.35 4.90 2.48
C TYR A 59 -4.90 5.52 3.79
N LYS A 60 -4.58 6.81 3.82
CA LYS A 60 -4.08 7.46 5.02
C LYS A 60 -5.13 7.43 6.14
N ASP A 61 -6.37 7.79 5.82
CA ASP A 61 -7.47 7.81 6.79
C ASP A 61 -7.79 6.39 7.28
N ALA A 62 -7.80 5.40 6.39
CA ALA A 62 -8.00 3.99 6.75
C ALA A 62 -6.89 3.45 7.67
N ILE A 63 -5.62 3.78 7.39
CA ILE A 63 -4.49 3.37 8.24
C ILE A 63 -4.59 4.04 9.62
N ASP A 64 -4.96 5.33 9.65
CA ASP A 64 -5.14 6.08 10.89
C ASP A 64 -6.25 5.49 11.75
N GLU A 65 -7.38 5.14 11.12
CA GLU A 65 -8.51 4.49 11.79
C GLU A 65 -8.11 3.13 12.37
N ILE A 66 -7.43 2.27 11.61
CA ILE A 66 -6.99 0.93 12.05
C ILE A 66 -6.02 1.02 13.25
N ILE A 67 -5.03 1.90 13.16
CA ILE A 67 -4.03 2.07 14.22
C ILE A 67 -4.64 2.72 15.46
N THR A 68 -5.54 3.70 15.28
CA THR A 68 -6.28 4.31 16.38
C THR A 68 -7.12 3.28 17.11
N TYR A 69 -7.82 2.41 16.36
CA TYR A 69 -8.61 1.34 16.95
C TYR A 69 -7.74 0.34 17.75
N LEU A 70 -6.60 -0.09 17.19
CA LEU A 70 -5.65 -0.95 17.90
C LEU A 70 -5.15 -0.30 19.20
N ASN A 71 -4.85 1.01 19.16
CA ASN A 71 -4.40 1.76 20.33
C ASN A 71 -5.47 1.83 21.42
N ILE A 72 -6.73 2.10 21.05
CA ILE A 72 -7.88 2.12 21.97
C ILE A 72 -8.05 0.75 22.63
N ARG A 73 -8.06 -0.33 21.83
CA ARG A 73 -8.27 -1.70 22.32
C ARG A 73 -7.15 -2.21 23.23
N THR A 74 -5.91 -1.78 23.00
CA THR A 74 -4.74 -2.30 23.74
C THR A 74 -4.18 -1.35 24.79
N GLY A 75 -4.66 -0.11 24.84
CA GLY A 75 -4.08 0.96 25.67
C GLY A 75 -2.67 1.39 25.23
N LYS A 76 -2.25 1.01 24.01
CA LYS A 76 -0.91 1.31 23.46
C LYS A 76 -0.94 2.56 22.59
N ARG A 77 0.23 3.01 22.14
CA ARG A 77 0.41 4.26 21.38
C ARG A 77 1.26 4.04 20.12
N TYR A 78 0.82 3.15 19.24
CA TYR A 78 1.42 2.97 17.91
C TYR A 78 1.15 4.18 17.02
N SER A 79 2.08 4.46 16.10
CA SER A 79 1.96 5.57 15.15
C SER A 79 1.40 5.09 13.81
N SER A 80 0.36 5.77 13.30
CA SER A 80 -0.20 5.56 11.96
C SER A 80 0.71 6.13 10.85
N THR A 81 1.62 7.03 11.19
CA THR A 81 2.58 7.64 10.27
C THR A 81 3.91 6.86 10.19
N ALA A 82 4.13 5.90 11.09
CA ALA A 82 5.33 5.07 11.07
C ALA A 82 5.38 4.20 9.81
N LYS A 83 6.48 4.32 9.06
CA LYS A 83 6.72 3.58 7.82
C LYS A 83 6.51 2.07 7.97
N ALA A 84 6.99 1.47 9.05
CA ALA A 84 6.84 0.04 9.31
C ALA A 84 5.36 -0.38 9.38
N ASN A 85 4.52 0.39 10.06
CA ASN A 85 3.08 0.10 10.19
C ASN A 85 2.36 0.29 8.85
N ILE A 86 2.70 1.35 8.11
CA ILE A 86 2.15 1.64 6.78
C ILE A 86 2.47 0.50 5.81
N GLU A 87 3.71 0.00 5.80
CA GLU A 87 4.14 -1.10 4.92
C GLU A 87 3.46 -2.43 5.24
N LEU A 88 3.05 -2.62 6.50
CA LEU A 88 2.27 -3.77 6.91
C LEU A 88 0.80 -3.64 6.51
N ILE A 89 0.16 -2.49 6.74
CA ILE A 89 -1.30 -2.34 6.55
C ILE A 89 -1.67 -2.12 5.08
N LYS A 90 -0.93 -1.27 4.37
CA LYS A 90 -1.28 -0.82 3.02
C LYS A 90 -1.50 -1.98 2.01
N PRO A 91 -0.66 -3.03 1.96
CA PRO A 91 -0.91 -4.14 1.05
C PRO A 91 -2.22 -4.88 1.34
N ARG A 92 -2.60 -5.03 2.62
CA ARG A 92 -3.85 -5.71 3.00
C ARG A 92 -5.08 -4.88 2.70
N LEU A 93 -4.99 -3.55 2.69
CA LEU A 93 -6.13 -2.69 2.30
C LEU A 93 -6.54 -2.85 0.83
N LEU A 94 -5.76 -3.57 0.02
CA LEU A 94 -6.16 -4.00 -1.33
C LEU A 94 -7.02 -5.27 -1.32
N GLU A 95 -6.90 -6.09 -0.27
CA GLU A 95 -7.51 -7.42 -0.16
C GLU A 95 -8.65 -7.44 0.88
N TYR A 96 -8.59 -6.56 1.88
CA TYR A 96 -9.45 -6.56 3.07
C TYR A 96 -9.95 -5.15 3.39
N SER A 97 -11.13 -5.08 4.02
CA SER A 97 -11.76 -3.85 4.46
C SER A 97 -11.25 -3.41 5.83
N VAL A 98 -11.42 -2.13 6.19
CA VAL A 98 -11.11 -1.63 7.54
C VAL A 98 -11.86 -2.41 8.63
N ASN A 99 -13.08 -2.88 8.34
CA ASN A 99 -13.86 -3.68 9.28
C ASN A 99 -13.21 -5.03 9.60
N ASP A 100 -12.58 -5.67 8.61
CA ASP A 100 -11.84 -6.91 8.80
C ASP A 100 -10.64 -6.71 9.75
N PHE A 101 -9.95 -5.57 9.63
CA PHE A 101 -8.88 -5.24 10.58
C PHE A 101 -9.42 -5.08 12.01
N LYS A 102 -10.55 -4.38 12.17
CA LYS A 102 -11.18 -4.23 13.50
C LYS A 102 -11.55 -5.60 14.08
N ARG A 103 -12.19 -6.45 13.29
CA ARG A 103 -12.55 -7.82 13.69
C ARG A 103 -11.34 -8.65 14.10
N LEU A 104 -10.26 -8.61 13.31
CA LEU A 104 -9.00 -9.27 13.65
C LEU A 104 -8.41 -8.75 14.96
N ILE A 105 -8.42 -7.43 15.17
CA ILE A 105 -7.96 -6.81 16.41
C ILE A 105 -8.78 -7.30 17.59
N ASP A 106 -10.10 -7.39 17.44
CA ASP A 106 -11.02 -7.80 18.49
C ASP A 106 -10.79 -9.26 18.87
N ASN A 107 -10.75 -10.16 17.89
CA ASN A 107 -10.43 -11.58 18.09
C ASN A 107 -9.15 -11.76 18.91
N LYS A 108 -8.09 -11.02 18.56
CA LYS A 108 -6.80 -11.14 19.25
C LYS A 108 -6.75 -10.42 20.59
N CYS A 109 -7.43 -9.30 20.74
CA CYS A 109 -7.53 -8.65 22.04
C CYS A 109 -8.28 -9.58 23.01
N ASN A 110 -9.41 -10.16 22.61
CA ASN A 110 -10.17 -11.08 23.45
C ASN A 110 -9.35 -12.32 23.84
N ALA A 111 -8.53 -12.84 22.92
CA ALA A 111 -7.69 -14.01 23.20
C ALA A 111 -6.43 -13.70 24.04
N TRP A 112 -5.79 -12.54 23.85
CA TRP A 112 -4.43 -12.27 24.34
C TRP A 112 -4.32 -11.14 25.35
N LEU A 113 -5.31 -10.26 25.46
CA LEU A 113 -5.25 -9.09 26.34
C LEU A 113 -5.17 -9.52 27.82
N ASP A 114 -5.92 -10.55 28.20
CA ASP A 114 -5.94 -11.10 29.57
C ASP A 114 -4.79 -12.07 29.87
N ASN A 115 -3.99 -12.42 28.85
CA ASN A 115 -2.86 -13.33 29.01
C ASN A 115 -1.54 -12.54 29.07
N PRO A 116 -0.86 -12.48 30.24
CA PRO A 116 0.34 -11.66 30.43
C PRO A 116 1.50 -12.01 29.49
N LYS A 117 1.57 -13.26 29.01
CA LYS A 117 2.60 -13.68 28.06
C LYS A 117 2.25 -13.29 26.63
N MET A 118 0.96 -13.26 26.31
CA MET A 118 0.49 -13.06 24.93
C MET A 118 0.23 -11.60 24.58
N VAL A 119 -0.11 -10.75 25.56
CA VAL A 119 -0.39 -9.32 25.38
C VAL A 119 0.76 -8.55 24.70
N THR A 120 2.00 -9.03 24.85
CA THR A 120 3.18 -8.45 24.19
C THR A 120 3.13 -8.58 22.66
N TYR A 121 2.40 -9.57 22.14
CA TYR A 121 2.24 -9.82 20.70
C TYR A 121 1.10 -9.01 20.06
N LEU A 122 0.34 -8.23 20.83
CA LEU A 122 -0.65 -7.27 20.31
C LEU A 122 0.06 -6.03 19.74
N ARG A 123 0.72 -6.20 18.58
CA ARG A 123 1.49 -5.18 17.85
C ARG A 123 1.18 -5.26 16.36
N PRO A 124 1.30 -4.15 15.59
CA PRO A 124 1.04 -4.14 14.15
C PRO A 124 1.82 -5.21 13.39
N GLU A 125 3.10 -5.42 13.72
CA GLU A 125 3.95 -6.43 13.06
C GLU A 125 3.41 -7.85 13.18
N THR A 126 2.86 -8.21 14.34
CA THR A 126 2.36 -9.56 14.57
C THR A 126 0.95 -9.73 14.00
N LEU A 127 0.06 -8.78 14.31
CA LEU A 127 -1.35 -8.82 13.89
C LEU A 127 -1.51 -8.70 12.38
N PHE A 128 -0.72 -7.83 11.75
CA PHE A 128 -0.78 -7.55 10.32
C PHE A 128 0.35 -8.26 9.58
N SER A 129 0.81 -9.43 10.06
CA SER A 129 1.77 -10.26 9.34
C SER A 129 1.09 -11.06 8.22
N LYS A 130 1.78 -11.35 7.11
CA LYS A 130 1.12 -11.90 5.89
C LYS A 130 0.64 -13.32 6.14
N LYS A 131 1.45 -14.04 6.92
CA LYS A 131 1.26 -15.44 7.24
C LYS A 131 0.05 -15.69 8.14
N HIS A 132 -0.28 -14.74 9.02
CA HIS A 132 -1.25 -14.99 10.08
C HIS A 132 -2.53 -14.17 9.96
N PHE A 133 -2.57 -13.16 9.08
CA PHE A 133 -3.71 -12.25 8.95
C PHE A 133 -5.04 -13.00 8.76
N GLU A 134 -5.15 -13.85 7.73
CA GLU A 134 -6.37 -14.59 7.44
C GLU A 134 -6.75 -15.57 8.55
N SER A 135 -5.76 -16.23 9.15
CA SER A 135 -5.99 -17.11 10.30
C SER A 135 -6.59 -16.35 11.47
N TYR A 136 -6.08 -15.14 11.77
CA TYR A 136 -6.54 -14.33 12.90
C TYR A 136 -7.91 -13.69 12.64
N LEU A 137 -8.20 -13.36 11.38
CA LEU A 137 -9.51 -12.86 10.96
C LEU A 137 -10.60 -13.94 11.11
N ASN A 138 -10.27 -15.18 10.76
CA ASN A 138 -11.18 -16.33 10.79
C ASN A 138 -11.21 -17.07 12.13
N GLU A 139 -10.44 -16.62 13.13
CA GLU A 139 -10.53 -17.19 14.48
C GLU A 139 -11.88 -16.79 15.10
N THR A 140 -12.76 -17.76 15.27
CA THR A 140 -14.05 -17.56 15.92
C THR A 140 -13.83 -17.26 17.40
N SER A 141 -14.15 -16.04 17.84
CA SER A 141 -14.25 -15.73 19.26
C SER A 141 -15.64 -16.14 19.78
N PRO A 142 -15.76 -16.65 21.01
CA PRO A 142 -17.05 -17.04 21.60
C PRO A 142 -18.08 -15.89 21.64
N GLU A 143 -17.64 -14.63 21.73
CA GLU A 143 -18.52 -13.44 21.68
C GLU A 143 -19.25 -13.29 20.34
N GLN A 144 -18.67 -13.74 19.22
CA GLN A 144 -19.34 -13.70 17.90
C GLN A 144 -20.55 -14.65 17.85
N VAL A 145 -20.49 -15.75 18.61
CA VAL A 145 -21.59 -16.71 18.67
C VAL A 145 -22.79 -16.08 19.38
N GLU A 146 -22.57 -15.26 20.40
CA GLU A 146 -23.67 -14.58 21.09
C GLU A 146 -24.33 -13.51 20.20
N ASP A 147 -23.56 -12.63 19.54
CA ASP A 147 -24.12 -11.60 18.64
C ASP A 147 -24.89 -12.21 17.45
N ASP A 148 -24.41 -13.32 16.88
CA ASP A 148 -25.10 -14.03 15.79
C ASP A 148 -26.38 -14.73 16.29
N LEU A 149 -26.36 -15.31 17.50
CA LEU A 149 -27.56 -15.90 18.13
C LEU A 149 -28.60 -14.85 18.52
N PHE A 150 -28.20 -13.67 19.00
CA PHE A 150 -29.13 -12.58 19.35
C PHE A 150 -29.82 -12.01 18.11
N ASN A 151 -29.10 -11.84 17.00
CA ASN A 151 -29.70 -11.39 15.74
C ASN A 151 -30.67 -12.45 15.15
N GLU A 152 -30.37 -13.74 15.33
CA GLU A 152 -31.27 -14.80 14.91
C GLU A 152 -32.52 -14.86 15.82
N LEU A 153 -32.39 -14.63 17.14
CA LEU A 153 -33.51 -14.60 18.09
C LEU A 153 -34.47 -13.41 17.88
N ASP A 154 -33.93 -12.24 17.54
CA ASP A 154 -34.73 -11.02 17.27
C ASP A 154 -35.54 -11.14 15.97
N SER A 155 -35.15 -12.03 15.05
CA SER A 155 -35.96 -12.33 13.86
C SER A 155 -37.20 -13.20 14.18
N TYR A 156 -37.19 -13.95 15.28
CA TYR A 156 -38.31 -14.80 15.71
C TYR A 156 -39.37 -14.06 16.53
N THR A 157 -39.03 -12.94 17.17
CA THR A 157 -39.95 -12.20 18.05
C THR A 157 -40.69 -11.05 17.37
N ASN A 158 -40.23 -10.62 16.19
CA ASN A 158 -40.82 -9.52 15.42
C ASN A 158 -41.73 -9.98 14.26
N GLY A 159 -42.09 -11.27 14.22
CA GLY A 159 -42.83 -11.90 13.12
C GLY A 159 -44.33 -12.11 13.30
N ASP A 160 -44.90 -11.96 14.50
CA ASP A 160 -46.34 -12.15 14.73
C ASP A 160 -46.95 -10.95 15.49
N ALA A 161 -47.54 -10.02 14.73
CA ALA A 161 -48.54 -9.07 15.20
C ALA A 161 -49.57 -8.80 14.08
#